data_AF-A0A5N9FNH5-F1
#
_entry.id   AF-A0A5N9FNH5-F1
#
_cell.length_a   1.000
_cell.length_b   1.000
_cell.length_c   1.000
_cell.angle_alpha   90.00
_cell.angle_beta   90.00
_cell.angle_gamma   90.00
#
_symmetry.space_group_name_H-M   'P 1'
#
loop_
_entity.id
_entity.type
_entity.pdbx_description
1 polymer ?
#
loop_
_entity_poly.entity_id
_entity_poly.type
_entity_poly.pdbx_seq_one_letter_code
_entity_poly.pdbx_strand_id
1 'polypeptide(L)'
;MPDESKLVALDLGERRIGLAVSGPGGMALPAGYIVRSKLVQDVQQVIASAQERQAQGIVVGIPYTLQGETGDSAKLARGFIRALRRALGDDGSLAIYEMDERFTSVEAEGLLRESGVQPSRDRAS
;
A
#
# COMPACT_ATOMS: atom_id res chain seq x y z
N MET A 1 -7.27 20.53 17.63
CA MET A 1 -7.55 19.20 17.07
C MET A 1 -6.39 18.32 17.48
N PRO A 2 -6.60 17.11 18.03
CA PRO A 2 -5.48 16.24 18.34
C PRO A 2 -4.71 15.99 17.04
N ASP A 3 -3.40 15.94 17.16
CA ASP A 3 -2.46 15.69 16.07
C ASP A 3 -2.78 14.29 15.52
N GLU A 4 -3.65 14.22 14.51
CA GLU A 4 -4.08 12.96 13.89
C GLU A 4 -2.81 12.32 13.34
N SER A 5 -2.35 11.23 13.96
CA SER A 5 -1.08 10.59 13.60
C SER A 5 -1.04 10.37 12.10
N LYS A 6 -0.15 11.09 11.42
CA LYS A 6 -0.09 11.03 9.96
C LYS A 6 0.50 9.69 9.56
N LEU A 7 -0.29 8.85 8.91
CA LEU A 7 0.14 7.55 8.42
C LEU A 7 0.29 7.58 6.91
N VAL A 8 1.24 6.78 6.40
CA VAL A 8 1.37 6.46 4.97
C VAL A 8 0.98 5.01 4.76
N ALA A 9 -0.04 4.75 3.97
CA ALA A 9 -0.42 3.40 3.55
C ALA A 9 0.23 3.04 2.21
N LEU A 10 0.67 1.78 2.08
CA LEU A 10 1.29 1.23 0.88
C LEU A 10 0.40 0.16 0.24
N ASP A 11 0.19 0.30 -1.06
CA ASP A 11 -0.35 -0.75 -1.93
C ASP A 11 0.78 -1.32 -2.80
N LEU A 12 1.17 -2.58 -2.54
CA LEU A 12 2.35 -3.22 -3.14
C LEU A 12 2.00 -3.92 -4.46
N GLY A 13 1.88 -3.15 -5.53
CA GLY A 13 1.73 -3.68 -6.89
C GLY A 13 3.04 -4.25 -7.47
N GLU A 14 2.92 -4.95 -8.60
CA GLU A 14 4.08 -5.51 -9.32
C GLU A 14 4.95 -4.43 -9.97
N ARG A 15 4.33 -3.37 -10.51
CA ARG A 15 5.03 -2.29 -11.25
C ARG A 15 5.18 -1.01 -10.46
N ARG A 16 4.31 -0.77 -9.49
CA ARG A 16 4.24 0.48 -8.72
C ARG A 16 3.83 0.17 -7.27
N ILE A 17 4.28 1.02 -6.36
CA ILE A 17 3.79 1.06 -4.98
C ILE A 17 2.87 2.27 -4.87
N GLY A 18 1.58 2.03 -4.69
CA GLY A 18 0.61 3.10 -4.43
C GLY A 18 0.83 3.67 -3.04
N LEU A 19 0.73 4.99 -2.91
CA LEU A 19 0.83 5.69 -1.63
C LEU A 19 -0.50 6.34 -1.30
N ALA A 20 -0.93 6.22 -0.05
CA ALA A 20 -2.01 7.00 0.50
C ALA A 20 -1.61 7.59 1.86
N VAL A 21 -2.21 8.72 2.23
CA VAL A 21 -2.03 9.36 3.55
C VAL A 21 -3.33 9.37 4.32
N SER A 22 -3.24 9.27 5.65
CA SER A 22 -4.41 9.51 6.51
C SER A 22 -4.87 10.96 6.38
N GLY A 23 -6.15 11.14 6.11
CA GLY A 23 -6.86 12.42 6.07
C GLY A 23 -7.97 12.51 7.12
N PRO A 24 -8.69 13.64 7.17
CA PRO A 24 -9.68 13.90 8.21
C PRO A 24 -10.75 12.81 8.28
N GLY A 25 -11.13 12.42 9.50
CA GLY A 25 -12.19 11.44 9.70
C GLY A 25 -11.79 10.00 9.33
N GLY A 26 -10.49 9.71 9.34
CA GLY A 26 -9.96 8.37 9.04
C GLY A 26 -9.95 8.01 7.55
N MET A 27 -10.14 8.97 6.65
CA MET A 27 -10.09 8.71 5.21
C MET A 27 -8.66 8.43 4.74
N ALA A 28 -8.49 7.53 3.77
CA ALA A 28 -7.23 7.37 3.04
C ALA A 28 -7.27 8.24 1.77
N LEU A 29 -6.33 9.18 1.65
CA LEU A 29 -6.22 10.09 0.51
C LEU A 29 -5.07 9.67 -0.41
N PRO A 30 -5.25 9.58 -1.74
CA PRO A 30 -4.17 9.26 -2.66
C PRO A 30 -3.00 10.23 -2.54
N ALA A 31 -1.78 9.71 -2.48
CA ALA A 31 -0.54 10.47 -2.27
C ALA A 31 0.54 10.22 -3.34
N GLY A 32 0.11 9.69 -4.50
CA GLY A 32 0.98 9.35 -5.62
C GLY A 32 1.40 7.89 -5.64
N TYR A 33 2.50 7.60 -6.32
CA TYR A 33 3.05 6.25 -6.40
C TYR A 33 4.58 6.29 -6.57
N ILE A 34 5.23 5.19 -6.21
CA ILE A 34 6.64 4.91 -6.50
C ILE A 34 6.71 3.88 -7.62
N VAL A 35 7.53 4.11 -8.64
CA VAL A 35 7.79 3.10 -9.68
C VAL A 35 8.77 2.07 -9.12
N ARG A 36 8.41 0.80 -9.23
CA ARG A 36 9.22 -0.27 -8.63
C ARG A 36 10.51 -0.50 -9.40
N SER A 37 11.53 -0.84 -8.63
CA SER A 37 12.90 -1.03 -9.10
C SER A 37 13.53 -2.20 -8.34
N LYS A 38 14.62 -1.95 -7.60
CA LYS A 38 15.20 -2.91 -6.67
C LYS A 38 14.59 -2.70 -5.29
N LEU A 39 14.37 -3.79 -4.55
CA LEU A 39 13.78 -3.76 -3.20
C LEU A 39 14.41 -2.70 -2.27
N VAL A 40 15.73 -2.59 -2.27
CA VAL A 40 16.45 -1.59 -1.44
C VAL A 40 16.08 -0.16 -1.84
N GLN A 41 16.00 0.13 -3.14
CA GLN A 41 15.66 1.46 -3.65
C GLN A 41 14.18 1.78 -3.39
N ASP A 42 13.30 0.80 -3.56
CA ASP A 42 11.87 0.94 -3.27
C ASP A 42 11.65 1.29 -1.78
N VAL A 43 12.34 0.57 -0.88
CA VAL A 43 12.28 0.82 0.58
C VAL A 43 12.79 2.21 0.94
N GLN A 44 13.92 2.65 0.38
CA GLN A 44 14.47 3.98 0.64
C GLN A 44 13.54 5.09 0.17
N GLN A 45 12.91 4.92 -1.00
CA GLN A 45 11.92 5.89 -1.50
C GLN A 45 10.67 5.95 -0.61
N VAL A 46 10.19 4.81 -0.10
CA VAL A 46 9.07 4.78 0.85
C VAL A 46 9.42 5.52 2.13
N ILE A 47 10.60 5.27 2.71
CA ILE A 47 11.04 5.93 3.95
C ILE A 47 11.17 7.44 3.73
N ALA A 48 11.83 7.86 2.65
CA ALA A 48 11.96 9.28 2.31
C ALA A 48 10.58 9.94 2.12
N SER A 49 9.66 9.28 1.42
CA SER A 49 8.29 9.78 1.21
C SER A 49 7.53 9.95 2.52
N ALA A 50 7.67 9.00 3.46
CA ALA A 50 7.06 9.06 4.79
C ALA A 50 7.66 10.20 5.63
N GLN A 51 8.99 10.36 5.61
CA GLN A 51 9.69 11.43 6.33
C GLN A 51 9.35 12.82 5.80
N GLU A 52 9.34 13.02 4.47
CA GLU A 52 8.92 14.28 3.83
C GLU A 52 7.51 14.70 4.25
N ARG A 53 6.64 13.71 4.46
CA ARG A 53 5.26 13.94 4.89
C ARG A 53 5.13 14.13 6.39
N GLN A 54 6.20 13.94 7.16
CA GLN A 54 6.19 13.90 8.62
C GLN A 54 5.23 12.81 9.15
N ALA A 55 5.23 11.65 8.50
CA ALA A 55 4.46 10.51 8.94
C ALA A 55 5.02 9.96 10.26
N GLN A 56 4.15 9.42 11.10
CA GLN A 56 4.51 8.71 12.34
C GLN A 56 4.57 7.20 12.13
N GLY A 57 4.05 6.71 11.00
CA GLY A 57 4.10 5.30 10.67
C GLY A 57 3.71 4.98 9.24
N ILE A 58 4.04 3.76 8.85
CA ILE A 58 3.75 3.16 7.56
C ILE A 58 2.82 1.97 7.78
N VAL A 59 1.72 1.93 7.05
CA VAL A 59 0.79 0.80 7.02
C VAL A 59 1.02 0.03 5.72
N VAL A 60 1.25 -1.28 5.82
CA VAL A 60 1.44 -2.15 4.65
C VAL A 60 0.25 -3.10 4.57
N GLY A 61 -0.50 -3.02 3.47
CA GLY A 61 -1.55 -3.97 3.15
C GLY A 61 -0.94 -5.35 2.85
N ILE A 62 -1.49 -6.39 3.47
CA ILE A 62 -1.15 -7.77 3.19
C ILE A 62 -2.36 -8.40 2.50
N PRO A 63 -2.27 -8.76 1.22
CA PRO A 63 -3.38 -9.37 0.51
C PRO A 63 -3.58 -10.78 1.06
N TYR A 64 -4.75 -11.00 1.63
CA TYR A 64 -5.21 -12.31 2.08
C TYR A 64 -6.32 -12.80 1.15
N THR A 65 -6.22 -14.04 0.68
CA THR A 65 -7.33 -14.66 -0.06
C THR A 65 -8.42 -15.10 0.92
N LEU A 66 -9.65 -15.26 0.43
CA LEU A 66 -10.80 -15.69 1.24
C LEU A 66 -10.62 -17.09 1.85
N GLN A 67 -9.79 -17.95 1.24
CA GLN A 67 -9.43 -19.26 1.78
C GLN A 67 -8.19 -19.23 2.70
N GLY A 68 -7.58 -18.06 2.92
CA GLY A 68 -6.35 -17.91 3.73
C GLY A 68 -5.06 -18.35 3.02
N GLU A 69 -5.15 -18.85 1.78
CA GLU A 69 -3.99 -19.23 0.97
C GLU A 69 -3.30 -18.00 0.40
N THR A 70 -2.17 -17.65 0.99
CA THR A 70 -1.37 -16.49 0.59
C THR A 70 -0.03 -16.95 0.05
N GLY A 71 0.01 -17.29 -1.24
CA GLY A 71 1.19 -17.84 -1.89
C GLY A 71 2.33 -16.83 -1.98
N ASP A 72 2.30 -15.97 -2.99
CA ASP A 72 3.48 -15.18 -3.35
C ASP A 72 3.33 -13.69 -3.02
N SER A 73 2.15 -13.10 -3.20
CA SER A 73 1.92 -11.67 -2.88
C SER A 73 2.09 -11.34 -1.40
N ALA A 74 1.61 -12.18 -0.49
CA ALA A 74 1.85 -11.95 0.95
C ALA A 74 3.30 -12.24 1.36
N LYS A 75 4.00 -13.18 0.71
CA LYS A 75 5.44 -13.38 0.93
C LYS A 75 6.22 -12.15 0.49
N LEU A 76 5.86 -11.55 -0.65
CA LEU A 76 6.43 -10.30 -1.13
C LEU A 76 6.15 -9.15 -0.16
N ALA A 77 4.91 -9.00 0.30
CA ALA A 77 4.55 -7.96 1.29
C ALA A 77 5.33 -8.13 2.60
N ARG A 78 5.37 -9.34 3.17
CA ARG A 78 6.18 -9.64 4.36
C ARG A 78 7.67 -9.43 4.13
N GLY A 79 8.18 -9.76 2.95
CA GLY A 79 9.56 -9.47 2.55
C GLY A 79 9.86 -7.97 2.53
N PHE A 80 8.93 -7.17 2.01
CA PHE A 80 9.01 -5.72 2.00
C PHE A 80 8.99 -5.13 3.41
N ILE A 81 8.08 -5.61 4.27
CA ILE A 81 8.01 -5.22 5.69
C ILE A 81 9.33 -5.51 6.42
N ARG A 82 9.93 -6.69 6.22
CA ARG A 82 11.23 -7.01 6.81
C ARG A 82 12.33 -6.05 6.32
N ALA A 83 12.31 -5.71 5.04
CA ALA A 83 13.29 -4.78 4.48
C ALA A 83 13.11 -3.35 5.02
N LEU A 84 11.86 -2.89 5.21
CA LEU A 84 11.54 -1.62 5.87
C LEU A 84 12.09 -1.60 7.31
N ARG A 85 11.74 -2.60 8.12
CA ARG A 85 12.20 -2.71 9.51
C ARG A 85 13.73 -2.70 9.60
N ARG A 86 14.40 -3.44 8.72
CA ARG A 86 15.88 -3.47 8.67
C ARG A 86 16.49 -2.12 8.26
N ALA A 87 15.85 -1.39 7.35
CA ALA A 87 16.35 -0.11 6.87
C ALA A 87 16.17 1.02 7.90
N LEU A 88 15.08 0.99 8.69
CA LEU A 88 14.84 1.93 9.79
C LEU A 88 15.71 1.61 11.01
N GLY A 89 16.03 0.34 11.22
CA GLY A 89 16.74 -0.09 12.42
C GLY A 89 15.91 0.13 13.68
N ASP A 90 16.59 0.28 14.82
CA ASP A 90 15.95 0.40 16.14
C ASP A 90 15.67 1.86 16.55
N ASP A 91 15.82 2.82 15.63
CA ASP A 91 15.70 4.26 15.94
C ASP A 91 14.27 4.73 16.23
N GLY A 92 13.26 3.88 15.94
CA GLY A 92 11.86 4.12 16.24
C GLY A 92 11.23 5.30 15.49
N SER A 93 11.89 5.83 14.44
CA SER A 93 11.44 7.04 13.72
C SER A 93 10.12 6.85 12.97
N LEU A 94 9.80 5.62 12.56
CA LEU A 94 8.55 5.26 11.87
C LEU A 94 8.04 3.91 12.37
N ALA A 95 6.82 3.88 12.90
CA ALA A 95 6.15 2.63 13.25
C ALA A 95 5.73 1.87 11.96
N ILE A 96 5.88 0.54 11.95
CA ILE A 96 5.44 -0.30 10.82
C ILE A 96 4.24 -1.15 11.25
N TYR A 97 3.08 -0.88 10.64
CA TYR A 97 1.83 -1.60 10.85
C TYR A 97 1.53 -2.52 9.66
N GLU A 98 0.94 -3.68 9.95
CA GLU A 98 0.48 -4.65 8.96
C GLU A 98 -1.05 -4.61 8.96
N MET A 99 -1.67 -4.35 7.81
CA MET A 99 -3.12 -4.35 7.65
C MET A 99 -3.56 -5.57 6.85
N ASP A 100 -4.58 -6.25 7.34
CA ASP A 100 -5.13 -7.44 6.72
C ASP A 100 -6.21 -7.08 5.70
N GLU A 101 -5.96 -7.33 4.42
CA GLU A 101 -6.89 -7.02 3.33
C GLU A 101 -7.74 -8.23 2.94
N ARG A 102 -8.35 -8.90 3.92
CA ARG A 102 -9.53 -9.75 3.66
C ARG A 102 -10.69 -8.82 3.32
N PHE A 103 -11.30 -8.95 2.13
CA PHE A 103 -12.59 -8.40 1.65
C PHE A 103 -12.64 -7.36 0.51
N THR A 104 -11.55 -6.87 -0.08
CA THR A 104 -11.71 -5.85 -1.15
C THR A 104 -11.78 -6.41 -2.58
N SER A 105 -11.29 -7.62 -2.83
CA SER A 105 -11.22 -8.16 -4.21
C SER A 105 -12.55 -8.72 -4.73
N VAL A 106 -13.31 -9.44 -3.91
CA VAL A 106 -14.59 -10.04 -4.36
C VAL A 106 -15.72 -9.02 -4.48
N GLU A 107 -15.73 -7.98 -3.64
CA GLU A 107 -16.75 -6.93 -3.72
C GLU A 107 -16.43 -5.90 -4.83
N ALA A 108 -15.15 -5.62 -5.12
CA ALA A 108 -14.77 -4.73 -6.22
C ALA A 108 -15.07 -5.33 -7.61
N GLU A 109 -14.88 -6.64 -7.80
CA GLU A 109 -15.33 -7.31 -9.04
C GLU A 109 -16.86 -7.37 -9.16
N GLY A 110 -17.58 -7.47 -8.04
CA GLY A 110 -19.05 -7.42 -7.99
C GLY A 110 -19.60 -6.05 -8.41
N LEU A 111 -19.08 -4.97 -7.82
CA LEU A 111 -19.49 -3.59 -8.15
C LEU A 111 -19.17 -3.20 -9.61
N LEU A 112 -18.03 -3.65 -10.16
CA LEU A 112 -17.68 -3.42 -11.57
C LEU A 112 -18.60 -4.20 -12.53
N ARG A 113 -19.08 -5.38 -12.12
CA ARG A 113 -20.06 -6.16 -12.90
C ARG A 113 -21.46 -5.56 -12.84
N GLU A 114 -21.87 -4.97 -11.71
CA GLU A 114 -23.15 -4.26 -11.59
C GLU A 114 -23.18 -2.90 -12.30
N SER A 115 -22.02 -2.27 -12.51
CA SER A 115 -21.92 -0.93 -13.13
C SER A 115 -21.94 -0.92 -14.67
N GLY A 116 -21.98 -2.08 -15.34
CA GLY A 116 -22.21 -2.17 -16.80
C GLY A 116 -21.15 -1.51 -17.71
N VAL A 117 -19.98 -1.13 -17.19
CA VAL A 117 -18.94 -0.47 -17.99
C VAL A 117 -18.17 -1.52 -18.81
N GLN A 118 -18.54 -1.68 -20.07
CA GLN A 118 -17.74 -2.42 -21.05
C GLN A 118 -16.42 -1.67 -21.31
N PRO A 119 -15.26 -2.35 -21.36
CA PRO A 119 -14.03 -1.73 -21.82
C PRO A 119 -14.18 -1.33 -23.29
N SER A 120 -14.12 -0.03 -23.60
CA SER A 120 -14.02 0.46 -24.98
C SER A 120 -12.81 -0.21 -25.65
N ARG A 121 -13.10 -0.95 -26.72
CA ARG A 121 -12.10 -1.41 -27.69
C ARG A 121 -11.96 -0.32 -28.74
N ASP A 122 -11.19 0.72 -28.44
CA ASP A 122 -10.65 1.61 -29.46
C ASP A 122 -9.13 1.52 -29.46
N ARG A 123 -8.61 0.52 -30.19
CA ARG A 123 -7.38 0.71 -30.94
C ARG A 123 -7.78 0.90 -32.40
N ALA A 124 -7.77 2.15 -32.81
CA ALA A 124 -7.83 2.54 -34.20
C ALA A 124 -6.58 2.04 -34.95
N SER A 125 -6.80 1.88 -36.25
CA SER A 125 -5.96 1.38 -37.34
C SER A 125 -4.52 1.86 -37.41
#